data_AF-A0A6G3DCL3-F1
#
_entry.id   AF-A0A6G3DCL3-F1
#
_cell.length_a   1.000
_cell.length_b   1.000
_cell.length_c   1.000
_cell.angle_alpha   90.00
_cell.angle_beta   90.00
_cell.angle_gamma   90.00
#
_symmetry.space_group_name_H-M   'P 1'
#
loop_
_entity.id
_entity.type
_entity.pdbx_description
1 polymer ?
#
loop_
_entity_poly.entity_id
_entity_poly.type
_entity_poly.pdbx_seq_one_letter_code
_entity_poly.pdbx_strand_id
1 'polypeptide(L)' 'SLSRALIALDEAVVEVLDAATTAPDPIVRAHALATRRLLHDPDAGFAPAVEEAKRVVSLGGSGHGGR' A
#
# COMPACT_ATOMS: atom_id res chain seq x y z
N SER A 1 15.02 -7.03 -6.97
CA SER A 1 14.03 -6.79 -5.90
C SER A 1 12.71 -6.37 -6.54
N LEU A 2 11.58 -6.59 -5.87
CA LEU A 2 10.25 -6.14 -6.32
C LEU A 2 10.24 -4.62 -6.63
N SER A 3 10.93 -3.82 -5.81
CA SER A 3 11.11 -2.38 -6.04
C SER A 3 11.71 -2.05 -7.40
N ARG A 4 12.80 -2.74 -7.80
CA ARG A 4 13.42 -2.55 -9.12
C ARG A 4 12.56 -3.07 -10.27
N ALA A 5 11.75 -4.10 -10.04
CA ALA A 5 10.83 -4.62 -11.04
C ALA A 5 9.67 -3.65 -11.32
N LEU A 6 9.18 -2.97 -10.28
CA LEU A 6 8.13 -1.94 -10.39
C LEU A 6 8.64 -0.67 -11.08
N ILE A 7 9.89 -0.25 -10.82
CA ILE A 7 10.51 0.88 -11.53
C ILE A 7 10.65 0.59 -13.04
N ALA A 8 10.96 -0.66 -13.41
CA ALA A 8 11.10 -1.04 -14.82
C ALA A 8 9.78 -1.03 -15.61
N LEU A 9 8.63 -0.89 -14.94
CA LEU A 9 7.29 -0.78 -15.54
C LEU A 9 6.81 0.67 -15.68
N ASP A 10 7.59 1.63 -15.15
CA ASP A 10 7.50 3.09 -15.27
C ASP A 10 6.06 3.64 -15.30
N GLU A 11 5.55 4.08 -16.45
CA GLU A 11 4.26 4.80 -16.56
C GLU A 11 3.03 3.94 -16.23
N ALA A 12 3.03 2.66 -16.61
CA ALA A 12 1.87 1.79 -16.42
C ALA A 12 1.61 1.48 -14.93
N VAL A 13 2.65 1.55 -14.11
CA VAL A 13 2.56 1.31 -12.66
C VAL A 13 1.92 2.50 -11.94
N VAL A 14 2.12 3.72 -12.43
CA VAL A 14 1.61 4.94 -11.79
C VAL A 14 0.08 5.01 -11.86
N GLU A 15 -0.51 4.76 -13.04
CA GLU A 15 -1.97 4.79 -13.20
C GLU A 15 -2.67 3.70 -12.38
N VAL A 16 -2.09 2.49 -12.33
CA VAL A 16 -2.63 1.38 -11.54
C VAL A 16 -2.57 1.70 -10.05
N LEU A 17 -1.48 2.32 -9.58
CA LEU A 17 -1.33 2.71 -8.19
C LEU A 17 -2.31 3.82 -7.81
N ASP A 18 -2.46 4.85 -8.64
CA ASP A 18 -3.41 5.94 -8.37
C ASP A 18 -4.86 5.42 -8.33
N ALA A 19 -5.26 4.55 -9.25
CA ALA A 19 -6.55 3.87 -9.18
C ALA A 19 -6.71 3.07 -7.87
N ALA A 20 -5.70 2.29 -7.49
CA ALA A 20 -5.73 1.49 -6.27
C ALA A 20 -5.74 2.34 -4.98
N THR A 21 -5.23 3.58 -4.99
CA THR A 21 -5.37 4.49 -3.83
C THR A 21 -6.82 4.92 -3.57
N THR A 22 -7.70 4.80 -4.56
CA THR A 22 -9.13 5.12 -4.41
C THR A 22 -9.99 3.90 -4.08
N ALA A 23 -9.37 2.73 -3.93
CA ALA A 23 -10.09 1.49 -3.69
C ALA A 23 -10.98 1.57 -2.42
N PRO A 24 -12.21 1.02 -2.48
CA PRO A 24 -13.10 0.95 -1.34
C PRO A 24 -12.58 -0.01 -0.25
N ASP A 25 -11.80 -1.02 -0.64
CA ASP A 25 -11.11 -1.91 0.29
C ASP A 25 -9.94 -1.16 0.97
N PRO A 26 -9.97 -0.99 2.30
CA PRO A 26 -8.94 -0.28 3.04
C PRO A 26 -7.57 -0.97 3.00
N ILE A 27 -7.52 -2.30 2.86
CA ILE A 27 -6.26 -3.06 2.76
C ILE A 27 -5.61 -2.78 1.41
N VAL A 28 -6.38 -2.82 0.32
CA VAL A 28 -5.90 -2.50 -1.03
C VAL A 28 -5.38 -1.07 -1.08
N ARG A 29 -6.12 -0.12 -0.51
CA ARG A 29 -5.72 1.29 -0.45
C ARG A 29 -4.42 1.49 0.33
N ALA A 30 -4.27 0.84 1.50
CA ALA A 30 -3.04 0.93 2.29
C ALA A 30 -1.82 0.37 1.53
N HIS A 31 -2.01 -0.75 0.81
CA HIS A 31 -0.96 -1.35 0.00
C HIS A 31 -0.55 -0.48 -1.18
N ALA A 32 -1.52 0.16 -1.86
CA ALA A 32 -1.27 1.10 -2.96
C ALA A 32 -0.44 2.30 -2.49
N LEU A 33 -0.79 2.90 -1.35
CA LEU A 33 -0.05 4.02 -0.78
C LEU A 33 1.39 3.66 -0.40
N ALA A 34 1.57 2.50 0.24
CA ALA A 34 2.89 1.96 0.56
C ALA A 34 3.77 1.78 -0.69
N THR A 35 3.18 1.23 -1.75
CA THR A 35 3.90 0.95 -3.00
C THR A 35 4.22 2.24 -3.76
N ARG A 36 3.31 3.22 -3.77
CA ARG A 36 3.55 4.55 -4.34
C ARG A 36 4.67 5.29 -3.62
N ARG A 37 4.73 5.17 -2.29
CA ARG A 37 5.81 5.73 -1.47
C ARG A 37 7.17 5.11 -1.85
N LEU A 38 7.21 3.80 -2.00
CA LEU A 38 8.40 3.04 -2.40
C LEU A 38 8.86 3.37 -3.83
N LEU A 39 7.93 3.67 -4.74
CA LEU A 39 8.25 4.09 -6.11
C LEU A 39 8.94 5.46 -6.13
N HIS A 40 8.46 6.41 -5.32
CA HIS A 40 9.05 7.74 -5.20
C HIS A 40 10.35 7.78 -4.40
N ASP A 41 10.48 6.91 -3.41
CA ASP A 41 11.65 6.81 -2.53
C ASP A 41 12.02 5.33 -2.34
N PRO A 42 12.80 4.74 -3.28
CA PRO A 42 13.17 3.34 -3.24
C PRO A 42 14.14 2.98 -2.11
N ASP A 43 14.75 3.99 -1.48
CA ASP A 43 15.68 3.83 -0.36
C ASP A 43 15.01 3.99 1.01
N ALA A 44 13.75 4.47 1.07
CA ALA A 44 12.97 4.61 2.31
C ALA A 44 12.77 3.30 3.10
N GLY A 45 12.99 2.14 2.48
CA GLY A 45 12.78 0.82 3.08
C GLY A 45 11.31 0.51 3.37
N PHE A 46 10.98 -0.77 3.56
CA PHE A 46 9.59 -1.24 3.76
C PHE A 46 9.07 -1.08 5.20
N ALA A 47 9.91 -0.67 6.15
CA ALA A 47 9.56 -0.60 7.57
C ALA A 47 8.36 0.32 7.88
N PRO A 48 8.24 1.54 7.31
CA PRO A 48 7.10 2.42 7.58
C PRO A 48 5.78 1.87 7.01
N ALA A 49 5.85 1.25 5.83
CA ALA A 49 4.69 0.66 5.14
C ALA A 49 4.11 -0.56 5.88
N VAL A 50 4.98 -1.38 6.45
CA VAL A 50 4.59 -2.55 7.25
C VAL A 50 3.92 -2.12 8.56
N GLU A 51 4.44 -1.08 9.22
CA GLU A 51 3.83 -0.55 10.44
C GLU A 51 2.45 0.08 10.19
N GLU A 52 2.24 0.73 9.03
CA GLU A 52 0.93 1.25 8.64
C GLU A 52 -0.06 0.13 8.29
N ALA A 53 0.38 -0.91 7.60
CA ALA A 53 -0.46 -2.08 7.31
C ALA A 53 -0.90 -2.80 8.61
N LYS A 54 0.01 -2.95 9.58
CA LYS A 54 -0.32 -3.48 10.91
C LYS A 54 -1.35 -2.59 11.62
N ARG A 55 -1.20 -1.26 11.55
CA ARG A 55 -2.13 -0.31 12.16
C ARG A 55 -3.53 -0.43 11.56
N VAL A 56 -3.66 -0.53 10.24
CA VAL A 56 -4.97 -0.71 9.57
C VAL A 56 -5.64 -2.02 9.99
N VAL A 57 -4.90 -3.12 10.08
CA VAL A 57 -5.42 -4.40 10.56
C VAL A 57 -5.84 -4.33 12.04
N SER A 58 -5.04 -3.67 12.88
CA SER A 58 -5.37 -3.48 14.29
C SER A 58 -6.59 -2.56 14.51
N LEU A 59 -6.79 -1.56 13.65
CA LEU A 59 -7.93 -0.66 13.70
C LEU A 59 -9.21 -1.26 13.06
N GLY A 60 -9.08 -2.26 12.17
CA GLY A 60 -10.20 -2.99 11.56
C GLY A 60 -10.76 -4.15 12.41
N GLY A 61 -10.10 -4.52 13.51
CA GLY A 61 -10.49 -5.64 14.38
C GLY A 61 -11.63 -5.37 15.37
N SER A 62 -12.23 -4.17 15.38
CA SER A 62 -13.31 -3.80 16.34
C SER A 62 -14.70 -3.65 15.70
N GLY A 63 -14.93 -4.25 14.52
CA GLY A 63 -16.12 -3.97 13.71
C GLY A 63 -17.10 -5.11 13.41
N HIS A 64 -16.87 -6.35 13.84
CA HIS A 64 -17.85 -7.42 13.57
C HIS A 64 -17.81 -8.57 14.58
N GLY A 65 -18.86 -8.70 15.38
CA GLY A 65 -19.17 -9.90 16.17
C GLY A 65 -19.59 -9.60 17.60
N GLY A 66 -20.90 -9.47 17.85
CA GLY A 66 -21.40 -9.45 19.22
C GLY A 66 -22.83 -8.94 19.43
N ARG A 67 -23.81 -9.44 18.67
CA ARG A 67 -25.21 -9.59 19.11
C ARG A 67 -25.83 -10.80 18.44
#